data_AF-A0A817XQM1-F1
#
_entry.id   AF-A0A817XQM1-F1
#
_cell.length_a   1.000
_cell.length_b   1.000
_cell.length_c   1.000
_cell.angle_alpha   90.00
_cell.angle_beta   90.00
_cell.angle_gamma   90.00
#
_symmetry.space_group_name_H-M   'P 1'
#
loop_
_entity.id
_entity.type
_entity.pdbx_description
1 polymer ?
#
loop_
_entity_poly.entity_id
_entity_poly.type
_entity_poly.pdbx_seq_one_letter_code
_entity_poly.pdbx_strand_id
1 'polypeptide(L)'
;MDYIYLLILSISFIQISSTTKICYGPYVTASSLEALNQDIHLVEPLPIDCGELSCEFYLSPSSALGSNGPLSAYGPLGMMGPIGHYLWNPTAWRFPSNEIIDWATSDMLFGFSNNPLSSAGPLSSDSYHSQLPSINDFGKQLQALGLWGVLGPLGPLGALGPLGPLGPTGPHDTMNLEGHHSVSVKWTANEIREFDLVEVLDESRVDEELDCSFMIFGVIRRSDETDSYYFNCKPNQFVTIVLVPEHSLDYFNMTLFSKTNSSEKIASSDSMNYINFIQLGLMNNNNGSFRIDVSLHEMHQFLLAHSYRLIVTGSQDLLNLKDEENNIQGPHIIKC
;
A
#
# COMPACT_ATOMS: atom_id res chain seq x y z
N MET A 1 -64.43 25.89 40.41
CA MET A 1 -64.02 24.96 39.34
C MET A 1 -62.66 25.41 38.88
N ASP A 2 -61.64 24.80 39.46
CA ASP A 2 -60.23 25.13 39.25
C ASP A 2 -59.76 24.59 37.90
N TYR A 3 -59.10 25.44 37.12
CA TYR A 3 -58.33 25.03 35.95
C TYR A 3 -56.85 25.32 36.21
N ILE A 4 -56.10 24.27 36.53
CA ILE A 4 -54.64 24.27 36.62
C ILE A 4 -54.10 24.09 35.20
N TYR A 5 -53.37 25.08 34.69
CA TYR A 5 -52.56 24.96 33.48
C TYR A 5 -51.21 24.32 33.84
N LEU A 6 -50.97 23.10 33.38
CA LEU A 6 -49.66 22.45 33.42
C LEU A 6 -48.85 22.91 32.19
N LEU A 7 -47.78 23.67 32.40
CA LEU A 7 -46.78 24.00 31.38
C LEU A 7 -45.77 22.84 31.33
N ILE A 8 -45.78 22.05 30.25
CA ILE A 8 -44.77 21.03 29.99
C ILE A 8 -43.62 21.71 29.24
N LEU A 9 -42.51 21.97 29.95
CA LEU A 9 -41.24 22.36 29.34
C LEU A 9 -40.59 21.11 28.72
N SER A 10 -40.61 21.02 27.39
CA SER A 10 -39.81 20.05 26.64
C SER A 10 -38.36 20.49 26.67
N ILE A 11 -37.53 19.81 27.47
CA ILE A 11 -36.08 19.96 27.45
C ILE A 11 -35.57 19.14 26.27
N SER A 12 -35.20 19.80 25.17
CA SER A 12 -34.48 19.18 24.07
C SER A 12 -33.06 18.88 24.52
N PHE A 13 -32.79 17.61 24.85
CA PHE A 13 -31.41 17.12 24.99
C PHE A 13 -30.75 17.17 23.61
N ILE A 14 -29.88 18.15 23.39
CA ILE A 14 -28.91 18.11 22.30
C ILE A 14 -27.91 17.01 22.67
N GLN A 15 -28.08 15.82 22.10
CA GLN A 15 -27.03 14.82 22.08
C GLN A 15 -25.89 15.37 21.22
N ILE A 16 -24.89 15.95 21.86
CA ILE A 16 -23.58 16.19 21.25
C ILE A 16 -22.95 14.80 21.12
N SER A 17 -23.17 14.15 19.98
CA SER A 17 -22.37 12.99 19.58
C SER A 17 -20.97 13.50 19.28
N SER A 18 -20.10 13.48 20.28
CA SER A 18 -18.67 13.62 20.11
C SER A 18 -18.15 12.33 19.47
N THR A 19 -18.32 12.19 18.15
CA THR A 19 -17.58 11.19 17.38
C THR A 19 -16.12 11.63 17.38
N THR A 20 -15.35 11.12 18.35
CA THR A 20 -13.90 11.29 18.36
C THR A 20 -13.37 10.62 17.10
N LYS A 21 -12.86 11.42 16.17
CA LYS A 21 -12.20 10.93 14.96
C LYS A 21 -11.05 10.00 15.38
N ILE A 22 -11.09 8.75 14.95
CA ILE A 22 -10.02 7.78 15.14
C ILE A 22 -8.84 8.22 14.27
N CYS A 23 -7.80 8.71 14.94
CA CYS A 23 -6.52 8.99 14.30
C CYS A 23 -5.64 7.75 14.38
N TYR A 24 -5.29 7.15 13.24
CA TYR A 24 -4.33 6.04 13.17
C TYR A 24 -2.88 6.52 13.02
N GLY A 25 -2.70 7.71 12.45
CA GLY A 25 -1.41 8.38 12.24
C GLY A 25 -1.40 9.17 10.93
N PRO A 26 -0.25 9.78 10.56
CA PRO A 26 -0.13 10.58 9.34
C PRO A 26 -0.22 9.70 8.09
N TYR A 27 -0.71 10.27 7.00
CA TYR A 27 -0.77 9.60 5.71
C TYR A 27 -0.48 10.51 4.53
N VAL A 28 -0.10 9.90 3.41
CA VAL A 28 0.04 10.53 2.09
C VAL A 28 -0.81 9.75 1.10
N THR A 29 -1.52 10.47 0.23
CA THR A 29 -2.26 9.90 -0.90
C THR A 29 -1.83 10.54 -2.21
N ALA A 30 -2.17 9.92 -3.34
CA ALA A 30 -1.94 10.52 -4.65
C ALA A 30 -2.59 11.90 -4.76
N SER A 31 -3.83 12.07 -4.27
CA SER A 31 -4.53 13.36 -4.26
C SER A 31 -3.83 14.42 -3.40
N SER A 32 -3.24 14.02 -2.26
CA SER A 32 -2.49 14.95 -1.40
C SER A 32 -1.17 15.43 -2.02
N LEU A 33 -0.52 14.58 -2.82
CA LEU A 33 0.66 14.97 -3.61
C LEU A 33 0.28 15.85 -4.78
N GLU A 34 -0.82 15.52 -5.48
CA GLU A 34 -1.34 16.33 -6.58
C GLU A 34 -1.66 17.76 -6.10
N ALA A 35 -2.16 17.91 -4.87
CA ALA A 35 -2.42 19.21 -4.25
C ALA A 35 -1.17 20.07 -4.04
N LEU A 36 0.05 19.50 -4.06
CA LEU A 36 1.29 20.27 -4.06
C LEU A 36 1.51 21.02 -5.38
N ASN A 37 0.83 20.62 -6.46
CA ASN A 37 1.03 21.19 -7.79
C ASN A 37 2.51 21.19 -8.23
N GLN A 38 3.22 20.10 -7.91
CA GLN A 38 4.65 19.90 -8.18
C GLN A 38 5.60 20.91 -7.49
N ASP A 39 5.12 21.67 -6.50
CA ASP A 39 5.96 22.59 -5.73
C ASP A 39 6.76 21.86 -4.65
N ILE A 40 7.99 21.50 -4.99
CA ILE A 40 8.93 20.81 -4.09
C ILE A 40 9.42 21.70 -2.94
N HIS A 41 9.27 23.03 -3.02
CA HIS A 41 9.74 23.94 -1.98
C HIS A 41 8.90 23.87 -0.70
N LEU A 42 7.74 23.20 -0.76
CA LEU A 42 6.87 22.96 0.38
C LEU A 42 7.27 21.71 1.19
N VAL A 43 8.30 20.98 0.75
CA VAL A 43 8.73 19.72 1.35
C VAL A 43 10.07 19.90 2.06
N GLU A 44 10.18 19.32 3.25
CA GLU A 44 11.41 19.25 4.02
C GLU A 44 11.78 17.77 4.28
N PRO A 45 13.04 17.36 4.10
CA PRO A 45 14.12 18.13 3.48
C PRO A 45 13.82 18.41 2.01
N LEU A 46 14.16 19.61 1.55
CA LEU A 46 13.97 20.05 0.17
C LEU A 46 14.77 19.14 -0.77
N PRO A 47 14.12 18.40 -1.69
CA PRO A 47 14.84 17.57 -2.64
C PRO A 47 15.46 18.43 -3.74
N ILE A 48 16.77 18.42 -3.86
CA ILE A 48 17.53 19.17 -4.86
C ILE A 48 18.19 18.22 -5.85
N ASP A 49 18.80 17.13 -5.35
CA ASP A 49 19.44 16.11 -6.16
C ASP A 49 18.55 14.87 -6.32
N CYS A 50 17.93 14.76 -7.49
CA CYS A 50 17.16 13.58 -7.90
C CYS A 50 17.84 12.73 -8.98
N GLY A 51 19.15 12.89 -9.19
CA GLY A 51 19.90 12.17 -10.21
C GLY A 51 19.91 12.88 -11.56
N GLU A 52 19.59 12.17 -12.65
CA GLU A 52 19.75 12.69 -14.02
C GLU A 52 18.68 13.71 -14.43
N LEU A 53 17.49 13.63 -13.82
CA LEU A 53 16.34 14.49 -14.11
C LEU A 53 15.99 15.33 -12.88
N SER A 54 15.25 16.43 -13.09
CA SER A 54 14.84 17.28 -11.97
C SER A 54 13.82 16.58 -11.07
N CYS A 55 13.79 16.96 -9.80
CA CYS A 55 12.84 16.42 -8.83
C CYS A 55 11.39 16.69 -9.26
N GLU A 56 11.09 17.86 -9.82
CA GLU A 56 9.76 18.20 -10.35
C GLU A 56 9.38 17.33 -11.54
N PHE A 57 10.34 16.92 -12.38
CA PHE A 57 10.08 15.98 -13.47
C PHE A 57 9.56 14.64 -12.94
N TYR A 58 10.13 14.13 -11.84
CA TYR A 58 9.66 12.90 -11.19
C TYR A 58 8.29 13.04 -10.52
N LEU A 59 7.83 14.27 -10.25
CA LEU A 59 6.46 14.57 -9.83
C LEU A 59 5.50 14.82 -11.00
N SER A 60 5.97 14.84 -12.25
CA SER A 60 5.05 15.07 -13.37
C SER A 60 4.07 13.89 -13.57
N PRO A 61 2.80 14.14 -13.98
CA PRO A 61 1.79 13.10 -14.22
C PRO A 61 2.17 12.04 -15.26
N SER A 62 3.21 12.29 -16.06
CA SER A 62 3.72 11.36 -17.07
C SER A 62 5.01 10.66 -16.65
N SER A 63 5.41 10.78 -15.38
CA SER A 63 6.64 10.23 -14.83
C SER A 63 6.36 9.14 -13.77
N ALA A 64 7.18 9.06 -12.72
CA ALA A 64 7.27 7.92 -11.80
C ALA A 64 5.97 7.59 -11.03
N LEU A 65 5.17 8.58 -10.68
CA LEU A 65 3.88 8.37 -10.01
C LEU A 65 2.70 8.26 -10.98
N GLY A 66 2.95 8.56 -12.25
CA GLY A 66 1.96 8.69 -13.30
C GLY A 66 1.73 7.42 -14.12
N SER A 67 1.01 7.58 -15.22
CA SER A 67 0.63 6.49 -16.14
C SER A 67 1.81 5.83 -16.88
N ASN A 68 2.96 6.47 -16.95
CA ASN A 68 4.19 5.87 -17.52
C ASN A 68 5.15 5.36 -16.43
N GLY A 69 4.78 5.53 -15.15
CA GLY A 69 5.59 5.12 -14.03
C GLY A 69 5.54 3.62 -13.73
N PRO A 70 6.39 3.13 -12.83
CA PRO A 70 6.43 1.72 -12.44
C PRO A 70 5.17 1.19 -11.74
N LEU A 71 4.29 2.06 -11.22
CA LEU A 71 3.01 1.64 -10.63
C LEU A 71 1.87 1.54 -11.64
N SER A 72 2.09 1.89 -12.91
CA SER A 72 1.03 1.89 -13.91
C SER A 72 0.75 0.51 -14.50
N ALA A 73 -0.28 0.44 -15.36
CA ALA A 73 -0.62 -0.75 -16.15
C ALA A 73 0.56 -1.32 -16.98
N TYR A 74 1.51 -0.46 -17.36
CA TYR A 74 2.71 -0.84 -18.12
C TYR A 74 3.92 -1.14 -17.23
N GLY A 75 3.83 -0.83 -15.93
CA GLY A 75 4.87 -1.12 -14.96
C GLY A 75 4.93 -2.60 -14.58
N PRO A 76 5.92 -2.99 -13.75
CA PRO A 76 6.10 -4.37 -13.32
C PRO A 76 4.94 -4.94 -12.48
N LEU A 77 4.09 -4.09 -11.89
CA LEU A 77 2.89 -4.54 -11.17
C LEU A 77 1.68 -4.73 -12.08
N GLY A 78 1.71 -4.14 -13.28
CA GLY A 78 0.62 -4.17 -14.23
C GLY A 78 0.50 -5.50 -14.96
N MET A 79 -0.48 -5.57 -15.87
CA MET A 79 -0.82 -6.78 -16.61
C MET A 79 0.38 -7.31 -17.41
N MET A 80 1.25 -6.43 -17.92
CA MET A 80 2.46 -6.81 -18.65
C MET A 80 3.71 -7.04 -17.79
N GLY A 81 3.58 -6.93 -16.48
CA GLY A 81 4.68 -7.18 -15.56
C GLY A 81 4.94 -8.67 -15.30
N PRO A 82 5.99 -8.98 -14.51
CA PRO A 82 6.31 -10.34 -14.07
C PRO A 82 5.21 -11.00 -13.24
N ILE A 83 4.33 -10.22 -12.61
CA ILE A 83 3.16 -10.73 -11.85
C ILE A 83 1.86 -10.67 -12.68
N GLY A 84 1.97 -10.51 -13.99
CA GLY A 84 0.86 -10.49 -14.94
C GLY A 84 0.27 -11.87 -15.24
N HIS A 85 -0.82 -11.94 -16.01
CA HIS A 85 -1.41 -13.23 -16.43
C HIS A 85 -0.90 -13.75 -17.78
N TYR A 86 0.14 -13.12 -18.35
CA TYR A 86 0.66 -13.48 -19.67
C TYR A 86 1.80 -14.50 -19.62
N LEU A 87 2.18 -14.99 -20.80
CA LEU A 87 3.21 -16.02 -21.00
C LEU A 87 4.62 -15.62 -20.50
N TRP A 88 4.89 -14.36 -20.20
CA TRP A 88 6.17 -13.94 -19.61
C TRP A 88 6.17 -13.96 -18.08
N ASN A 89 5.03 -14.24 -17.43
CA ASN A 89 5.00 -14.44 -15.99
C ASN A 89 5.81 -15.69 -15.62
N PRO A 90 6.88 -15.57 -14.81
CA PRO A 90 7.69 -16.72 -14.39
C PRO A 90 6.88 -17.84 -13.72
N THR A 91 5.80 -17.55 -12.99
CA THR A 91 4.98 -18.61 -12.38
C THR A 91 4.21 -19.45 -13.38
N ALA A 92 3.92 -18.94 -14.58
CA ALA A 92 3.32 -19.74 -15.66
C ALA A 92 4.26 -20.87 -16.15
N TRP A 93 5.56 -20.78 -15.83
CA TRP A 93 6.57 -21.79 -16.19
C TRP A 93 6.95 -22.72 -15.03
N ARG A 94 6.18 -22.69 -13.92
CA ARG A 94 6.37 -23.59 -12.77
C ARG A 94 5.86 -25.00 -13.12
N PHE A 95 6.61 -25.74 -13.94
CA PHE A 95 6.25 -27.11 -14.33
C PHE A 95 6.73 -28.13 -13.28
N PRO A 96 5.89 -29.09 -12.83
CA PRO A 96 6.27 -30.11 -11.86
C PRO A 96 7.28 -31.15 -12.38
N SER A 97 7.67 -31.12 -13.66
CA SER A 97 8.46 -32.17 -14.32
C SER A 97 9.85 -31.74 -14.80
N ASN A 98 10.30 -30.52 -14.54
CA ASN A 98 11.55 -30.01 -15.08
C ASN A 98 12.39 -29.44 -13.92
N GLU A 99 13.40 -30.19 -13.49
CA GLU A 99 14.40 -29.85 -12.46
C GLU A 99 15.32 -28.67 -12.85
N ILE A 100 14.83 -27.66 -13.58
CA ILE A 100 15.64 -26.50 -14.00
C ILE A 100 15.60 -25.39 -12.94
N ILE A 101 14.48 -25.24 -12.22
CA ILE A 101 14.34 -24.33 -11.08
C ILE A 101 13.60 -25.08 -9.98
N ASP A 102 14.36 -25.68 -9.07
CA ASP A 102 13.80 -26.29 -7.86
C ASP A 102 13.48 -25.19 -6.85
N TRP A 103 12.24 -24.72 -6.88
CA TRP A 103 11.74 -23.78 -5.89
C TRP A 103 11.53 -24.43 -4.51
N ALA A 104 11.52 -25.77 -4.40
CA ALA A 104 11.48 -26.44 -3.10
C ALA A 104 12.80 -26.34 -2.32
N THR A 105 13.92 -26.03 -2.97
CA THR A 105 15.18 -25.65 -2.32
C THR A 105 15.38 -24.14 -2.17
N SER A 106 14.42 -23.32 -2.64
CA SER A 106 14.54 -21.86 -2.56
C SER A 106 14.24 -21.25 -1.19
N ASP A 107 13.73 -22.04 -0.24
CA ASP A 107 13.78 -21.75 1.21
C ASP A 107 15.21 -21.54 1.71
N MET A 108 16.22 -22.05 0.99
CA MET A 108 17.63 -21.77 1.27
C MET A 108 17.92 -20.26 1.26
N LEU A 109 17.21 -19.45 0.46
CA LEU A 109 17.31 -17.99 0.46
C LEU A 109 17.08 -17.43 1.87
N PHE A 110 16.06 -17.93 2.56
CA PHE A 110 15.68 -17.48 3.90
C PHE A 110 16.57 -18.08 5.00
N GLY A 111 17.31 -19.15 4.71
CA GLY A 111 18.29 -19.75 5.61
C GLY A 111 19.60 -18.96 5.74
N PHE A 112 19.90 -18.04 4.82
CA PHE A 112 21.09 -17.20 4.87
C PHE A 112 20.85 -15.89 5.61
N SER A 113 21.86 -15.39 6.33
CA SER A 113 21.77 -14.10 7.04
C SER A 113 22.07 -12.87 6.16
N ASN A 114 22.26 -13.05 4.86
CA ASN A 114 22.53 -12.00 3.87
C ASN A 114 21.53 -12.04 2.71
N ASN A 115 20.25 -12.19 3.05
CA ASN A 115 19.15 -12.21 2.10
C ASN A 115 18.37 -10.87 2.09
N PRO A 116 17.51 -10.60 1.09
CA PRO A 116 16.78 -9.33 0.98
C PRO A 116 15.84 -9.00 2.16
N LEU A 117 15.40 -10.01 2.91
CA LEU A 117 14.56 -9.86 4.10
C LEU A 117 15.37 -9.96 5.40
N SER A 118 16.70 -10.01 5.33
CA SER A 118 17.58 -10.02 6.51
C SER A 118 17.97 -8.61 6.94
N SER A 119 18.68 -8.52 8.06
CA SER A 119 19.34 -7.28 8.53
C SER A 119 20.35 -6.67 7.54
N ALA A 120 20.82 -7.45 6.54
CA ALA A 120 21.64 -6.92 5.45
C ALA A 120 20.81 -6.41 4.24
N GLY A 121 19.50 -6.62 4.26
CA GLY A 121 18.58 -6.19 3.21
C GLY A 121 18.15 -4.71 3.32
N PRO A 122 17.33 -4.24 2.37
CA PRO A 122 16.87 -2.85 2.30
C PRO A 122 15.93 -2.42 3.44
N LEU A 123 15.40 -3.37 4.22
CA LEU A 123 14.44 -3.10 5.30
C LEU A 123 15.08 -3.05 6.68
N SER A 124 16.40 -3.20 6.77
CA SER A 124 17.09 -2.99 8.04
C SER A 124 17.09 -1.50 8.38
N SER A 125 17.13 -1.19 9.68
CA SER A 125 17.15 0.20 10.16
C SER A 125 18.32 1.00 9.53
N ASP A 126 19.52 0.41 9.41
CA ASP A 126 20.66 1.11 8.77
C ASP A 126 20.45 1.32 7.26
N SER A 127 20.04 0.29 6.53
CA SER A 127 19.78 0.41 5.08
C SER A 127 18.70 1.45 4.80
N TYR A 128 17.63 1.44 5.59
CA TYR A 128 16.47 2.29 5.38
C TYR A 128 16.69 3.73 5.85
N HIS A 129 17.28 3.94 7.03
CA HIS A 129 17.42 5.28 7.62
C HIS A 129 18.75 5.97 7.29
N SER A 130 19.83 5.20 7.05
CA SER A 130 21.15 5.75 6.75
C SER A 130 21.50 5.65 5.27
N GLN A 131 21.45 4.44 4.70
CA GLN A 131 22.00 4.18 3.37
C GLN A 131 21.10 4.73 2.25
N LEU A 132 19.79 4.51 2.33
CA LEU A 132 18.84 4.98 1.33
C LEU A 132 18.88 6.52 1.15
N PRO A 133 18.83 7.34 2.22
CA PRO A 133 19.03 8.78 2.10
C PRO A 133 20.43 9.21 1.63
N SER A 134 21.46 8.37 1.82
CA SER A 134 22.83 8.71 1.41
C SER A 134 23.06 8.61 -0.11
N ILE A 135 22.12 8.02 -0.85
CA ILE A 135 22.19 7.91 -2.31
C ILE A 135 22.07 9.30 -2.94
N ASN A 136 20.97 10.01 -2.64
CA ASN A 136 20.65 11.39 -3.02
C ASN A 136 19.32 11.80 -2.36
N ASP A 137 18.82 13.00 -2.67
CA ASP A 137 17.57 13.49 -2.08
C ASP A 137 16.33 12.73 -2.58
N PHE A 138 16.35 12.21 -3.82
CA PHE A 138 15.33 11.27 -4.28
C PHE A 138 15.28 10.03 -3.39
N GLY A 139 16.44 9.46 -3.05
CA GLY A 139 16.58 8.35 -2.10
C GLY A 139 15.97 8.68 -0.74
N LYS A 140 16.23 9.88 -0.20
CA LYS A 140 15.58 10.33 1.04
C LYS A 140 14.06 10.35 0.90
N GLN A 141 13.53 10.85 -0.21
CA GLN A 141 12.09 10.95 -0.48
C GLN A 141 11.42 9.63 -0.91
N LEU A 142 12.18 8.52 -1.03
CA LEU A 142 11.65 7.16 -1.11
C LEU A 142 11.31 6.57 0.27
N GLN A 143 11.69 7.22 1.37
CA GLN A 143 11.20 6.83 2.69
C GLN A 143 9.70 7.10 2.81
N ALA A 144 9.07 6.48 3.80
CA ALA A 144 7.63 6.55 4.01
C ALA A 144 7.20 8.01 4.22
N LEU A 145 6.02 8.36 3.68
CA LEU A 145 5.47 9.72 3.66
C LEU A 145 6.28 10.72 2.80
N GLY A 146 7.36 10.27 2.17
CA GLY A 146 8.08 11.02 1.14
C GLY A 146 7.28 11.20 -0.13
N LEU A 147 7.71 12.15 -0.97
CA LEU A 147 7.10 12.43 -2.27
C LEU A 147 6.97 11.18 -3.14
N TRP A 148 7.94 10.28 -3.08
CA TRP A 148 7.95 9.03 -3.83
C TRP A 148 7.91 7.81 -2.90
N GLY A 149 7.45 7.98 -1.66
CA GLY A 149 7.48 6.93 -0.64
C GLY A 149 6.75 5.64 -1.03
N VAL A 150 5.75 5.73 -1.91
CA VAL A 150 5.04 4.58 -2.49
C VAL A 150 5.93 3.72 -3.41
N LEU A 151 6.99 4.31 -3.99
CA LEU A 151 7.96 3.60 -4.83
C LEU A 151 9.13 3.02 -4.02
N GLY A 152 9.24 3.38 -2.75
CA GLY A 152 10.34 2.99 -1.88
C GLY A 152 10.25 1.55 -1.36
N PRO A 153 11.17 1.17 -0.45
CA PRO A 153 11.25 -0.20 0.07
C PRO A 153 10.00 -0.69 0.82
N LEU A 154 9.16 0.21 1.33
CA LEU A 154 7.89 -0.11 2.02
C LEU A 154 6.67 -0.07 1.08
N GLY A 155 6.90 0.15 -0.21
CA GLY A 155 5.87 0.10 -1.24
C GLY A 155 5.73 -1.29 -1.87
N PRO A 156 4.79 -1.46 -2.80
CA PRO A 156 4.52 -2.74 -3.47
C PRO A 156 5.67 -3.23 -4.38
N LEU A 157 6.64 -2.35 -4.70
CA LEU A 157 7.84 -2.71 -5.46
C LEU A 157 8.97 -3.23 -4.57
N GLY A 158 8.83 -3.09 -3.25
CA GLY A 158 9.83 -3.48 -2.26
C GLY A 158 9.83 -4.99 -1.95
N ALA A 159 10.68 -5.39 -1.01
CA ALA A 159 10.89 -6.80 -0.68
C ALA A 159 9.68 -7.47 0.01
N LEU A 160 8.77 -6.69 0.61
CA LEU A 160 7.51 -7.18 1.18
C LEU A 160 6.34 -7.11 0.19
N GLY A 161 6.55 -6.54 -1.00
CA GLY A 161 5.54 -6.44 -2.03
C GLY A 161 5.47 -7.70 -2.91
N PRO A 162 4.50 -7.76 -3.85
CA PRO A 162 4.30 -8.92 -4.73
C PRO A 162 5.47 -9.21 -5.69
N LEU A 163 6.38 -8.25 -5.92
CA LEU A 163 7.61 -8.50 -6.69
C LEU A 163 8.77 -9.05 -5.84
N GLY A 164 8.62 -9.00 -4.51
CA GLY A 164 9.61 -9.47 -3.56
C GLY A 164 9.62 -10.99 -3.39
N PRO A 165 10.54 -11.52 -2.57
CA PRO A 165 10.63 -12.94 -2.27
C PRO A 165 9.40 -13.52 -1.55
N LEU A 166 8.53 -12.68 -0.97
CA LEU A 166 7.28 -13.12 -0.34
C LEU A 166 6.09 -13.17 -1.31
N GLY A 167 6.29 -12.72 -2.55
CA GLY A 167 5.26 -12.63 -3.58
C GLY A 167 5.13 -13.87 -4.46
N PRO A 168 4.20 -13.84 -5.44
CA PRO A 168 3.93 -14.96 -6.34
C PRO A 168 5.16 -15.41 -7.15
N THR A 169 6.08 -14.50 -7.47
CA THR A 169 7.34 -14.85 -8.17
C THR A 169 8.40 -15.46 -7.24
N GLY A 170 8.10 -15.59 -5.95
CA GLY A 170 8.98 -16.13 -4.93
C GLY A 170 8.97 -17.67 -4.81
N PRO A 171 9.72 -18.20 -3.81
CA PRO A 171 9.78 -19.62 -3.45
C PRO A 171 8.42 -20.28 -3.20
N HIS A 172 7.46 -19.53 -2.66
CA HIS A 172 6.15 -20.04 -2.27
C HIS A 172 5.09 -19.84 -3.37
N ASP A 173 4.12 -20.74 -3.44
CA ASP A 173 2.95 -20.59 -4.30
C ASP A 173 1.89 -19.73 -3.61
N THR A 174 1.99 -18.42 -3.76
CA THR A 174 1.08 -17.50 -3.07
C THR A 174 -0.32 -17.40 -3.67
N MET A 175 -0.58 -18.11 -4.77
CA MET A 175 -1.92 -18.25 -5.35
C MET A 175 -2.71 -19.39 -4.68
N ASN A 176 -2.02 -20.35 -4.06
CA ASN A 176 -2.62 -21.44 -3.31
C ASN A 176 -1.85 -21.70 -2.01
N LEU A 177 -2.18 -20.92 -0.97
CA LEU A 177 -1.44 -20.97 0.28
C LEU A 177 -1.77 -22.16 1.17
N GLU A 178 -2.84 -22.94 0.95
CA GLU A 178 -3.23 -24.12 1.78
C GLU A 178 -3.08 -23.93 3.32
N GLY A 179 -3.20 -22.70 3.83
CA GLY A 179 -3.00 -22.36 5.26
C GLY A 179 -1.59 -21.91 5.67
N HIS A 180 -0.65 -21.80 4.73
CA HIS A 180 0.68 -21.23 4.91
C HIS A 180 0.67 -19.72 4.64
N HIS A 181 0.39 -18.92 5.66
CA HIS A 181 0.31 -17.46 5.51
C HIS A 181 1.61 -16.73 5.89
N SER A 182 2.63 -17.45 6.36
CA SER A 182 3.90 -16.86 6.81
C SER A 182 5.09 -17.80 6.57
N VAL A 183 6.28 -17.21 6.57
CA VAL A 183 7.56 -17.90 6.43
C VAL A 183 8.58 -17.40 7.45
N SER A 184 9.33 -18.35 8.02
CA SER A 184 10.46 -18.09 8.91
C SER A 184 11.70 -17.67 8.12
N VAL A 185 12.23 -16.49 8.41
CA VAL A 185 13.42 -15.93 7.76
C VAL A 185 14.51 -15.65 8.78
N LYS A 186 15.74 -16.04 8.43
CA LYS A 186 16.92 -15.69 9.21
C LYS A 186 17.24 -14.20 9.09
N TRP A 187 16.87 -13.42 10.10
CA TRP A 187 17.10 -11.97 10.16
C TRP A 187 18.58 -11.63 10.42
N THR A 188 19.20 -12.31 11.39
CA THR A 188 20.65 -12.23 11.67
C THR A 188 21.23 -13.64 11.82
N ALA A 189 22.53 -13.76 12.15
CA ALA A 189 23.13 -15.06 12.46
C ALA A 189 22.38 -15.85 13.54
N ASN A 190 21.72 -15.15 14.49
CA ASN A 190 21.12 -15.71 15.70
C ASN A 190 19.62 -15.37 15.88
N GLU A 191 19.02 -14.63 14.96
CA GLU A 191 17.63 -14.17 15.05
C GLU A 191 16.85 -14.65 13.83
N ILE A 192 15.66 -15.20 14.09
CA ILE A 192 14.68 -15.60 13.08
C ILE A 192 13.44 -14.73 13.27
N ARG A 193 12.85 -14.26 12.17
CA ARG A 193 11.61 -13.50 12.14
C ARG A 193 10.60 -14.18 11.22
N GLU A 194 9.33 -14.06 11.57
CA GLU A 194 8.23 -14.51 10.73
C GLU A 194 7.77 -13.36 9.84
N PHE A 195 7.62 -13.63 8.55
CA PHE A 195 7.10 -12.69 7.58
C PHE A 195 5.81 -13.24 6.97
N ASP A 196 4.79 -12.40 6.89
CA ASP A 196 3.55 -12.76 6.19
C ASP A 196 3.81 -12.83 4.67
N LEU A 197 3.27 -13.86 4.00
CA LEU A 197 3.37 -14.02 2.54
C LEU A 197 2.40 -13.08 1.84
N VAL A 198 2.67 -12.72 0.58
CA VAL A 198 1.74 -11.87 -0.19
C VAL A 198 0.68 -12.75 -0.83
N GLU A 199 -0.50 -12.79 -0.23
CA GLU A 199 -1.62 -13.58 -0.73
C GLU A 199 -2.13 -13.05 -2.06
N VAL A 200 -2.26 -13.90 -3.07
CA VAL A 200 -2.76 -13.51 -4.39
C VAL A 200 -4.15 -14.10 -4.62
N LEU A 201 -5.15 -13.23 -4.64
CA LEU A 201 -6.56 -13.61 -4.62
C LEU A 201 -7.31 -13.03 -5.81
N ASP A 202 -8.22 -13.82 -6.38
CA ASP A 202 -9.30 -13.29 -7.20
C ASP A 202 -10.41 -12.78 -6.27
N GLU A 203 -11.14 -11.74 -6.67
CA GLU A 203 -12.25 -11.18 -5.91
C GLU A 203 -13.23 -12.25 -5.38
N SER A 204 -13.52 -13.29 -6.16
CA SER A 204 -14.44 -14.37 -5.79
C SER A 204 -13.90 -15.32 -4.70
N ARG A 205 -12.64 -15.21 -4.33
CA ARG A 205 -11.96 -16.05 -3.32
C ARG A 205 -11.72 -15.30 -2.01
N VAL A 206 -12.17 -14.05 -1.91
CA VAL A 206 -12.04 -13.24 -0.69
C VAL A 206 -13.14 -13.63 0.30
N ASP A 207 -12.93 -14.75 0.99
CA ASP A 207 -13.87 -15.29 1.99
C ASP A 207 -13.40 -15.06 3.43
N GLU A 208 -12.16 -14.61 3.64
CA GLU A 208 -11.50 -14.50 4.95
C GLU A 208 -11.04 -13.06 5.26
N GLU A 209 -10.80 -12.75 6.53
CA GLU A 209 -10.23 -11.46 6.93
C GLU A 209 -8.74 -11.42 6.59
N LEU A 210 -8.38 -10.54 5.65
CA LEU A 210 -7.01 -10.42 5.14
C LEU A 210 -6.09 -9.75 6.16
N ASP A 211 -4.80 -10.04 6.07
CA ASP A 211 -3.76 -9.30 6.75
C ASP A 211 -3.32 -8.07 5.91
N CYS A 212 -2.13 -7.53 6.13
CA CYS A 212 -1.62 -6.38 5.35
C CYS A 212 -0.56 -6.79 4.34
N SER A 213 -0.69 -8.00 3.78
CA SER A 213 0.20 -8.58 2.80
C SER A 213 -0.61 -9.33 1.75
N PHE A 214 -1.26 -8.60 0.83
CA PHE A 214 -2.09 -9.23 -0.19
C PHE A 214 -2.15 -8.43 -1.50
N MET A 215 -2.56 -9.12 -2.55
CA MET A 215 -2.93 -8.59 -3.85
C MET A 215 -4.25 -9.21 -4.30
N ILE A 216 -5.23 -8.37 -4.64
CA ILE A 216 -6.53 -8.79 -5.17
C ILE A 216 -6.65 -8.38 -6.63
N PHE A 217 -7.06 -9.33 -7.48
CA PHE A 217 -7.56 -9.06 -8.82
C PHE A 217 -9.06 -8.76 -8.74
N GLY A 218 -9.42 -7.50 -8.96
CA GLY A 218 -10.79 -7.01 -8.88
C GLY A 218 -11.31 -6.55 -10.25
N VAL A 219 -12.63 -6.58 -10.44
CA VAL A 219 -13.28 -6.21 -11.69
C VAL A 219 -14.57 -5.44 -11.44
N ILE A 220 -14.57 -4.15 -11.80
CA ILE A 220 -15.78 -3.33 -11.79
C ILE A 220 -16.50 -3.53 -13.13
N ARG A 221 -17.71 -4.10 -13.07
CA ARG A 221 -18.55 -4.40 -14.24
C ARG A 221 -19.57 -3.30 -14.52
N ARG A 222 -19.97 -2.56 -13.48
CA ARG A 222 -20.93 -1.45 -13.61
C ARG A 222 -20.35 -0.18 -12.99
N SER A 223 -20.64 0.98 -13.58
CA SER A 223 -20.13 2.26 -13.08
C SER A 223 -20.63 2.62 -11.68
N ASP A 224 -21.73 2.02 -11.21
CA ASP A 224 -22.30 2.21 -9.87
C ASP A 224 -21.84 1.17 -8.85
N GLU A 225 -21.00 0.22 -9.28
CA GLU A 225 -20.44 -0.83 -8.43
C GLU A 225 -19.29 -0.28 -7.59
N THR A 226 -19.17 -0.82 -6.39
CA THR A 226 -18.08 -0.51 -5.46
C THR A 226 -17.71 -1.81 -4.79
N ASP A 227 -16.44 -2.18 -4.92
CA ASP A 227 -15.90 -3.38 -4.31
C ASP A 227 -15.36 -2.99 -2.93
N SER A 228 -15.65 -3.80 -1.91
CA SER A 228 -15.26 -3.51 -0.53
C SER A 228 -14.48 -4.67 0.05
N TYR A 229 -13.24 -4.41 0.47
CA TYR A 229 -12.36 -5.41 1.07
C TYR A 229 -12.05 -5.05 2.53
N TYR A 230 -11.91 -6.06 3.37
CA TYR A 230 -11.70 -5.91 4.81
C TYR A 230 -10.39 -6.58 5.20
N PHE A 231 -9.59 -5.89 6.00
CA PHE A 231 -8.28 -6.38 6.39
C PHE A 231 -7.82 -5.81 7.74
N ASN A 232 -6.88 -6.50 8.39
CA ASN A 232 -6.33 -6.12 9.68
C ASN A 232 -4.80 -6.05 9.63
N CYS A 233 -4.25 -4.92 10.09
CA CYS A 233 -2.82 -4.71 10.21
C CYS A 233 -2.36 -4.84 11.66
N LYS A 234 -1.17 -5.43 11.85
CA LYS A 234 -0.37 -5.31 13.09
C LYS A 234 -0.11 -3.82 13.40
N PRO A 235 -0.02 -3.40 14.67
CA PRO A 235 0.26 -2.01 15.04
C PRO A 235 1.70 -1.61 14.68
N ASN A 236 2.03 -0.32 14.80
CA ASN A 236 3.38 0.23 14.66
C ASN A 236 4.08 -0.17 13.35
N GLN A 237 3.40 0.02 12.22
CA GLN A 237 3.97 -0.18 10.89
C GLN A 237 3.49 0.87 9.89
N PHE A 238 4.20 1.00 8.76
CA PHE A 238 3.64 1.66 7.59
C PHE A 238 2.82 0.67 6.78
N VAL A 239 1.69 1.13 6.26
CA VAL A 239 0.81 0.38 5.36
C VAL A 239 0.71 1.15 4.05
N THR A 240 1.16 0.54 2.97
CA THR A 240 1.07 1.09 1.62
C THR A 240 -0.01 0.33 0.85
N ILE A 241 -1.02 1.06 0.37
CA ILE A 241 -2.11 0.55 -0.44
C ILE A 241 -1.95 1.18 -1.82
N VAL A 242 -1.90 0.38 -2.88
CA VAL A 242 -1.78 0.85 -4.26
C VAL A 242 -2.84 0.21 -5.12
N LEU A 243 -3.48 1.02 -5.96
CA LEU A 243 -4.51 0.61 -6.89
C LEU A 243 -3.97 0.71 -8.32
N VAL A 244 -3.53 -0.41 -8.86
CA VAL A 244 -2.93 -0.49 -10.19
C VAL A 244 -4.02 -0.84 -11.22
N PRO A 245 -4.32 0.04 -12.19
CA PRO A 245 -5.23 -0.31 -13.27
C PRO A 245 -4.58 -1.35 -14.20
N GLU A 246 -5.34 -2.33 -14.69
CA GLU A 246 -4.82 -3.29 -15.68
C GLU A 246 -4.86 -2.73 -17.11
N HIS A 247 -5.74 -1.77 -17.36
CA HIS A 247 -5.89 -1.09 -18.64
C HIS A 247 -5.56 0.39 -18.50
N SER A 248 -4.83 0.92 -19.49
CA SER A 248 -4.60 2.36 -19.57
C SER A 248 -5.92 3.11 -19.74
N LEU A 249 -6.03 4.29 -19.13
CA LEU A 249 -7.20 5.19 -19.18
C LEU A 249 -8.40 4.77 -18.32
N ASP A 250 -8.27 3.70 -17.52
CA ASP A 250 -9.21 3.40 -16.45
C ASP A 250 -8.76 4.12 -15.18
N TYR A 251 -9.62 5.01 -14.66
CA TYR A 251 -9.34 5.77 -13.45
C TYR A 251 -10.22 5.26 -12.32
N PHE A 252 -9.58 4.66 -11.32
CA PHE A 252 -10.24 4.16 -10.14
C PHE A 252 -9.98 5.07 -8.95
N ASN A 253 -10.98 5.21 -8.10
CA ASN A 253 -10.85 5.85 -6.81
C ASN A 253 -10.82 4.79 -5.72
N MET A 254 -10.13 5.10 -4.63
CA MET A 254 -10.21 4.31 -3.41
C MET A 254 -10.37 5.15 -2.16
N THR A 255 -11.15 4.61 -1.23
CA THR A 255 -11.39 5.25 0.07
C THR A 255 -11.19 4.26 1.20
N LEU A 256 -10.31 4.62 2.13
CA LEU A 256 -10.03 3.84 3.33
C LEU A 256 -10.93 4.29 4.47
N PHE A 257 -11.66 3.34 5.06
CA PHE A 257 -12.55 3.51 6.19
C PHE A 257 -12.06 2.71 7.40
N SER A 258 -12.48 3.16 8.59
CA SER A 258 -12.34 2.35 9.79
C SER A 258 -13.35 1.21 9.75
N LYS A 259 -12.92 -0.04 10.01
CA LYS A 259 -13.85 -1.17 10.13
C LYS A 259 -14.78 -1.01 11.33
N THR A 260 -14.29 -0.43 12.43
CA THR A 260 -15.06 -0.21 13.66
C THR A 260 -16.18 0.83 13.49
N ASN A 261 -16.00 1.77 12.57
CA ASN A 261 -16.97 2.79 12.22
C ASN A 261 -16.98 2.98 10.71
N SER A 262 -17.82 2.19 10.02
CA SER A 262 -17.85 2.13 8.55
C SER A 262 -18.21 3.45 7.84
N SER A 263 -18.71 4.44 8.58
CA SER A 263 -18.98 5.80 8.09
C SER A 263 -17.80 6.75 8.27
N GLU A 264 -16.75 6.33 8.97
CA GLU A 264 -15.58 7.15 9.25
C GLU A 264 -14.50 6.94 8.18
N LYS A 265 -14.35 7.96 7.33
CA LYS A 265 -13.31 8.03 6.32
C LYS A 265 -11.97 8.40 6.95
N ILE A 266 -10.96 7.56 6.74
CA ILE A 266 -9.58 7.78 7.17
C ILE A 266 -8.84 8.59 6.10
N ALA A 267 -8.82 8.06 4.86
CA ALA A 267 -8.11 8.63 3.72
C ALA A 267 -8.86 8.33 2.41
N SER A 268 -8.67 9.16 1.39
CA SER A 268 -9.16 8.92 0.04
C SER A 268 -8.10 9.30 -0.99
N SER A 269 -8.04 8.52 -2.07
CA SER A 269 -7.20 8.77 -3.23
C SER A 269 -8.07 8.67 -4.49
N ASP A 270 -8.20 9.80 -5.17
CA ASP A 270 -9.08 10.06 -6.32
C ASP A 270 -8.37 10.91 -7.40
N SER A 271 -7.05 10.83 -7.44
CA SER A 271 -6.22 11.54 -8.41
C SER A 271 -6.42 10.96 -9.82
N MET A 272 -6.51 11.84 -10.82
CA MET A 272 -6.49 11.47 -12.24
C MET A 272 -5.09 11.57 -12.86
N ASN A 273 -4.15 12.24 -12.18
CA ASN A 273 -2.82 12.50 -12.71
C ASN A 273 -1.79 11.44 -12.29
N TYR A 274 -2.00 10.81 -11.14
CA TYR A 274 -1.15 9.76 -10.58
C TYR A 274 -1.94 8.48 -10.34
N ILE A 275 -1.22 7.36 -10.29
CA ILE A 275 -1.76 6.08 -9.83
C ILE A 275 -2.19 6.24 -8.39
N ASN A 276 -3.43 5.86 -8.08
CA ASN A 276 -4.00 6.05 -6.76
C ASN A 276 -3.29 5.15 -5.74
N PHE A 277 -2.82 5.77 -4.65
CA PHE A 277 -2.19 5.09 -3.53
C PHE A 277 -2.52 5.80 -2.21
N ILE A 278 -2.42 5.07 -1.10
CA ILE A 278 -2.48 5.57 0.27
C ILE A 278 -1.30 4.95 1.02
N GLN A 279 -0.44 5.78 1.61
CA GLN A 279 0.59 5.33 2.53
C GLN A 279 0.30 5.88 3.92
N LEU A 280 -0.07 5.00 4.85
CA LEU A 280 -0.51 5.32 6.22
C LEU A 280 0.54 4.88 7.23
N GLY A 281 0.95 5.77 8.13
CA GLY A 281 1.68 5.40 9.34
C GLY A 281 0.70 4.95 10.42
N LEU A 282 0.67 3.64 10.70
CA LEU A 282 -0.15 3.09 11.78
C LEU A 282 0.65 3.16 13.09
N MET A 283 0.53 4.29 13.79
CA MET A 283 1.32 4.63 14.99
C MET A 283 0.63 4.24 16.31
N ASN A 284 -0.58 3.71 16.24
CA ASN A 284 -1.33 3.31 17.41
C ASN A 284 -0.89 1.91 17.89
N ASN A 285 -0.92 1.72 19.21
CA ASN A 285 -0.67 0.41 19.83
C ASN A 285 -1.77 -0.63 19.58
N ASN A 286 -2.86 -0.24 18.92
CA ASN A 286 -3.97 -1.12 18.58
C ASN A 286 -3.85 -1.59 17.14
N ASN A 287 -4.30 -2.82 16.88
CA ASN A 287 -4.41 -3.33 15.51
C ASN A 287 -5.26 -2.38 14.66
N GLY A 288 -4.80 -2.13 13.43
CA GLY A 288 -5.55 -1.35 12.46
C GLY A 288 -6.56 -2.24 11.77
N SER A 289 -7.85 -1.97 11.93
CA SER A 289 -8.91 -2.71 11.23
C SER A 289 -9.58 -1.81 10.21
N PHE A 290 -9.50 -2.20 8.94
CA PHE A 290 -9.83 -1.33 7.82
C PHE A 290 -10.85 -1.95 6.88
N ARG A 291 -11.59 -1.07 6.20
CA ARG A 291 -12.34 -1.38 4.98
C ARG A 291 -11.81 -0.47 3.87
N ILE A 292 -11.49 -1.02 2.72
CA ILE A 292 -11.11 -0.26 1.53
C ILE A 292 -12.20 -0.43 0.48
N ASP A 293 -12.76 0.69 0.03
CA ASP A 293 -13.75 0.72 -1.02
C ASP A 293 -13.07 1.17 -2.32
N VAL A 294 -13.24 0.39 -3.39
CA VAL A 294 -12.72 0.67 -4.73
C VAL A 294 -13.90 0.91 -5.66
N SER A 295 -13.86 2.01 -6.40
CA SER A 295 -14.92 2.40 -7.33
C SER A 295 -14.33 3.01 -8.60
N LEU A 296 -15.03 2.89 -9.71
CA LEU A 296 -14.62 3.53 -10.96
C LEU A 296 -15.00 5.01 -10.95
N HIS A 297 -14.04 5.89 -11.23
CA HIS A 297 -14.28 7.34 -11.28
C HIS A 297 -14.69 7.80 -12.67
N GLU A 298 -13.86 7.49 -13.65
CA GLU A 298 -14.04 7.86 -15.04
C GLU A 298 -13.61 6.70 -15.93
N MET A 299 -14.40 6.47 -16.98
CA MET A 299 -14.10 5.48 -18.02
C MET A 299 -13.98 6.20 -19.36
N HIS A 300 -12.94 5.86 -20.12
CA HIS A 300 -12.86 6.21 -21.53
C HIS A 300 -13.03 4.99 -22.45
N GLN A 301 -13.31 3.82 -21.87
CA GLN A 301 -13.52 2.56 -22.59
C GLN A 301 -14.89 1.96 -22.26
N PHE A 302 -15.84 2.04 -23.20
CA PHE A 302 -17.26 1.71 -22.96
C PHE A 302 -17.63 0.21 -23.04
N LEU A 303 -16.70 -0.68 -23.41
CA LEU A 303 -17.02 -2.06 -23.80
C LEU A 303 -16.21 -3.15 -23.06
N LEU A 304 -15.37 -2.78 -22.11
CA LEU A 304 -14.53 -3.71 -21.36
C LEU A 304 -14.87 -3.67 -19.87
N ALA A 305 -14.70 -4.80 -19.20
CA ALA A 305 -14.75 -4.83 -17.75
C ALA A 305 -13.52 -4.10 -17.20
N HIS A 306 -13.70 -3.26 -16.19
CA HIS A 306 -12.64 -2.41 -15.66
C HIS A 306 -11.89 -3.16 -14.57
N SER A 307 -10.76 -3.74 -14.95
CA SER A 307 -9.98 -4.62 -14.08
C SER A 307 -8.85 -3.86 -13.40
N TYR A 308 -8.59 -4.18 -12.14
CA TYR A 308 -7.56 -3.54 -11.32
C TYR A 308 -6.88 -4.55 -10.40
N ARG A 309 -5.73 -4.13 -9.86
CA ARG A 309 -5.00 -4.84 -8.81
C ARG A 309 -4.94 -3.96 -7.58
N LEU A 310 -5.56 -4.41 -6.51
CA LEU A 310 -5.43 -3.78 -5.20
C LEU A 310 -4.30 -4.48 -4.44
N ILE A 311 -3.24 -3.75 -4.14
CA ILE A 311 -2.07 -4.29 -3.44
C ILE A 311 -1.94 -3.60 -2.09
N VAL A 312 -1.82 -4.38 -1.03
CA VAL A 312 -1.55 -3.90 0.33
C VAL A 312 -0.25 -4.49 0.83
N THR A 313 0.64 -3.62 1.31
CA THR A 313 1.97 -3.98 1.83
C THR A 313 2.20 -3.30 3.18
N GLY A 314 2.31 -4.11 4.23
CA GLY A 314 2.64 -3.68 5.59
C GLY A 314 4.12 -3.88 5.90
N SER A 315 4.72 -2.94 6.64
CA SER A 315 6.15 -2.99 7.00
C SER A 315 6.49 -3.90 8.19
N GLN A 316 5.50 -4.58 8.79
CA GLN A 316 5.66 -5.63 9.82
C GLN A 316 6.64 -5.29 10.96
N ASP A 317 6.48 -4.13 11.62
CA ASP A 317 7.30 -3.65 12.76
C ASP A 317 8.83 -3.55 12.57
N LEU A 318 9.33 -3.81 11.35
CA LEU A 318 10.76 -3.87 11.04
C LEU A 318 11.52 -2.57 11.31
N LEU A 319 10.81 -1.45 11.27
CA LEU A 319 11.37 -0.12 11.40
C LEU A 319 10.88 0.52 12.68
N ASN A 320 11.81 1.14 13.40
CA ASN A 320 11.49 1.93 14.57
C ASN A 320 10.83 3.23 14.10
N LEU A 321 9.51 3.33 14.23
CA LEU A 321 8.71 4.46 13.77
C LEU A 321 8.86 5.74 14.62
N LYS A 322 9.94 5.87 15.38
CA LYS A 322 10.19 7.10 16.15
C LYS A 322 10.53 8.26 15.21
N ASP A 323 9.95 9.42 15.52
CA ASP A 323 9.93 10.64 14.71
C ASP A 323 11.32 11.17 14.26
N GLU A 324 12.41 10.82 14.95
CA GLU A 324 13.75 11.34 14.65
C GLU A 324 14.35 10.80 13.34
N GLU A 325 13.93 9.61 12.88
CA GLU A 325 14.54 8.94 11.71
C GLU A 325 13.73 9.10 10.41
N ASN A 326 12.45 9.49 10.50
CA ASN A 326 11.61 9.86 9.36
C ASN A 326 11.13 11.32 9.47
N ASN A 327 12.06 12.24 9.27
CA ASN A 327 11.86 13.68 9.41
C ASN A 327 11.24 14.37 8.18
N ILE A 328 10.58 13.63 7.29
CA ILE A 328 9.95 14.22 6.11
C ILE A 328 8.71 15.01 6.56
N GLN A 329 8.60 16.25 6.08
CA GLN A 329 7.51 17.16 6.37
C GLN A 329 7.06 17.85 5.08
N GLY A 330 5.78 18.20 5.04
CA GLY A 330 5.20 18.96 3.94
C GLY A 330 3.67 18.91 4.00
N PRO A 331 2.99 19.77 3.24
CA PRO A 331 1.53 19.83 3.23
C PRO A 331 0.87 18.61 2.56
N HIS A 332 1.64 17.78 1.85
CA HIS A 332 1.15 16.49 1.33
C HIS A 332 0.95 15.45 2.44
N ILE A 333 1.62 15.60 3.58
CA ILE A 333 1.44 14.71 4.72
C ILE A 333 0.21 15.18 5.50
N ILE A 334 -0.89 14.46 5.34
CA ILE A 334 -2.10 14.73 6.10
C ILE A 334 -1.93 14.15 7.50
N LYS A 335 -1.78 15.05 8.46
CA LYS A 335 -1.79 14.71 9.89
C LYS A 335 -3.24 14.51 10.35
N CYS A 336 -3.43 13.58 11.26
CA CYS A 336 -4.52 13.71 12.22
C CYS A 336 -3.99 14.34 13.53
#